data_AF-A0ABD5YB34-F1
#
_entry.id   AF-A0ABD5YB34-F1
#
_cell.length_a   1.000
_cell.length_b   1.000
_cell.length_c   1.000
_cell.angle_alpha   90.00
_cell.angle_beta   90.00
_cell.angle_gamma   90.00
#
_symmetry.space_group_name_H-M   'P 1'
#
loop_
_entity.id
_entity.type
_entity.pdbx_description
1 polymer ?
#
loop_
_entity_poly.entity_id
_entity_poly.type
_entity_poly.pdbx_seq_one_letter_code
_entity_poly.pdbx_strand_id
1 'polypeptide(L)'
;MGASDWAGRMCMRLEEEFDISEDRALRITTLVRLLRGEGYEGVFGEYGSERHQKLQEQLIDELDKSLLEQSGNTIEERWNNLMDELDCQSHADNGVYLIPWSEHEADDWQNPGVTSSRP
;
A
#
# COMPACT_ATOMS: atom_id res chain seq x y z
N MET A 1 11.66 16.08 -5.45
CA MET A 1 10.89 16.08 -4.17
C MET A 1 11.33 14.86 -3.39
N GLY A 2 11.56 14.98 -2.08
CA GLY A 2 12.09 13.88 -1.27
C GLY A 2 11.03 12.83 -0.95
N ALA A 3 11.46 11.61 -0.59
CA ALA A 3 10.57 10.52 -0.18
C ALA A 3 9.75 10.88 1.08
N SER A 4 10.28 11.72 1.97
CA SER A 4 9.56 12.24 3.15
C SER A 4 8.42 13.18 2.77
N ASP A 5 8.62 14.05 1.76
CA ASP A 5 7.58 14.97 1.30
C ASP A 5 6.41 14.26 0.62
N TRP A 6 6.69 13.14 -0.05
CA TRP A 6 5.65 12.33 -0.69
C TRP A 6 4.73 11.69 0.34
N ALA A 7 5.27 10.99 1.34
CA ALA A 7 4.42 10.27 2.29
C ALA A 7 3.58 11.22 3.15
N GLY A 8 4.12 12.37 3.58
CA GLY A 8 3.33 13.35 4.32
C GLY A 8 2.14 13.87 3.50
N ARG A 9 2.36 14.18 2.22
CA ARG A 9 1.26 14.59 1.32
C ARG A 9 0.26 13.47 1.07
N MET A 10 0.73 12.24 0.89
CA MET A 10 -0.14 11.11 0.65
C MET A 10 -0.96 10.76 1.90
N CYS A 11 -0.38 10.86 3.11
CA CYS A 11 -1.12 10.63 4.35
C CYS A 11 -2.29 11.59 4.48
N MET A 12 -2.04 12.91 4.33
CA MET A 12 -3.11 13.92 4.38
C MET A 12 -4.24 13.62 3.38
N ARG A 13 -3.91 13.21 2.15
CA ARG A 13 -4.93 12.85 1.15
C ARG A 13 -5.74 11.62 1.55
N LEU A 14 -5.08 10.59 2.10
CA LEU A 14 -5.76 9.37 2.53
C LEU A 14 -6.67 9.64 3.74
N GLU A 15 -6.23 10.47 4.69
CA GLU A 15 -7.05 10.90 5.83
C GLU A 15 -8.29 11.66 5.35
N GLU A 16 -8.13 12.62 4.44
CA GLU A 16 -9.23 13.42 3.90
C GLU A 16 -10.22 12.59 3.06
N GLU A 17 -9.72 11.71 2.20
CA GLU A 17 -10.56 10.96 1.25
C GLU A 17 -11.28 9.77 1.91
N PHE A 18 -10.65 9.10 2.87
CA PHE A 18 -11.17 7.86 3.46
C PHE A 18 -11.62 8.00 4.92
N ASP A 19 -11.53 9.19 5.53
CA ASP A 19 -11.88 9.45 6.93
C ASP A 19 -11.18 8.46 7.90
N ILE A 20 -9.87 8.28 7.69
CA ILE A 20 -9.01 7.41 8.50
C ILE A 20 -8.04 8.23 9.36
N SER A 21 -7.49 7.63 10.41
CA SER A 21 -6.45 8.26 11.23
C SER A 21 -5.10 8.36 10.49
N GLU A 22 -4.28 9.32 10.91
CA GLU A 22 -2.89 9.46 10.47
C GLU A 22 -2.12 8.13 10.57
N ASP A 23 -2.25 7.39 11.67
CA ASP A 23 -1.58 6.08 11.86
C ASP A 23 -1.95 5.06 10.77
N ARG A 24 -3.24 5.01 10.40
CA ARG A 24 -3.71 4.14 9.31
C ARG A 24 -3.17 4.59 7.95
N ALA A 25 -3.11 5.89 7.72
CA ALA A 25 -2.54 6.45 6.48
C ALA A 25 -1.02 6.20 6.40
N LEU A 26 -0.30 6.33 7.51
CA LEU A 26 1.12 6.01 7.64
C LEU A 26 1.40 4.54 7.39
N ARG A 27 0.52 3.64 7.85
CA ARG A 27 0.63 2.19 7.58
C ARG A 27 0.65 1.90 6.08
N ILE A 28 -0.27 2.51 5.33
CA ILE A 28 -0.37 2.34 3.87
C ILE A 28 0.83 2.94 3.15
N THR A 29 1.22 4.17 3.48
CA THR A 29 2.37 4.81 2.82
C THR A 29 3.70 4.13 3.16
N THR A 30 3.81 3.53 4.35
CA THR A 30 4.93 2.65 4.73
C THR A 30 4.96 1.40 3.87
N LEU A 31 3.83 0.76 3.59
CA LEU A 31 3.80 -0.40 2.71
C LEU A 31 4.31 -0.09 1.31
N VAL A 32 3.83 1.00 0.69
CA VAL A 32 4.32 1.41 -0.64
C VAL A 32 5.84 1.58 -0.67
N ARG A 33 6.43 2.09 0.42
CA ARG A 33 7.89 2.20 0.55
C ARG A 33 8.55 0.83 0.68
N LEU A 34 7.98 -0.07 1.47
CA LEU A 34 8.49 -1.43 1.66
C LEU A 34 8.44 -2.25 0.37
N LEU A 35 7.42 -2.06 -0.48
CA LEU A 35 7.32 -2.72 -1.79
C LEU A 35 8.49 -2.42 -2.75
N ARG A 36 9.40 -1.52 -2.38
CA ARG A 36 10.63 -1.20 -3.13
C ARG A 36 11.90 -1.74 -2.45
N GLY A 37 11.75 -2.46 -1.34
CA GLY A 37 12.82 -2.98 -0.50
C GLY A 37 12.96 -4.50 -0.55
N GLU A 38 13.67 -5.04 0.43
CA GLU A 38 13.99 -6.46 0.55
C GLU A 38 12.71 -7.33 0.70
N GLY A 39 12.65 -8.42 -0.07
CA GLY A 39 11.52 -9.35 -0.13
C GLY A 39 10.35 -8.88 -1.01
N TYR A 40 10.54 -7.78 -1.75
CA TYR A 40 9.57 -7.21 -2.70
C TYR A 40 10.22 -6.81 -4.02
N GLU A 41 11.45 -7.24 -4.30
CA GLU A 41 12.25 -6.84 -5.46
C GLU A 41 11.55 -7.12 -6.79
N GLY A 42 10.73 -8.17 -6.84
CA GLY A 42 9.94 -8.54 -8.01
C GLY A 42 8.67 -7.71 -8.22
N VAL A 43 8.20 -6.99 -7.19
CA VAL A 43 6.85 -6.38 -7.20
C VAL A 43 6.72 -5.35 -8.31
N PHE A 44 7.64 -4.39 -8.41
CA PHE A 44 7.60 -3.37 -9.48
C PHE A 44 8.07 -3.90 -10.84
N GLY A 45 8.75 -5.06 -10.87
CA GLY A 45 9.40 -5.57 -12.07
C GLY A 45 10.58 -4.70 -12.52
N GLU A 46 11.09 -4.97 -13.73
CA GLU A 46 12.23 -4.25 -14.29
C GLU A 46 11.93 -2.77 -14.53
N TYR A 47 12.89 -1.90 -14.20
CA TYR A 47 12.74 -0.46 -14.40
C TYR A 47 12.43 -0.11 -15.87
N GLY A 48 11.37 0.66 -16.08
CA GLY A 48 10.91 1.07 -17.41
C GLY A 48 9.99 0.05 -18.11
N SER A 49 9.78 -1.14 -17.54
CA SER A 49 8.77 -2.08 -18.02
C SER A 49 7.34 -1.53 -17.87
N GLU A 50 6.38 -2.13 -18.57
CA GLU A 50 4.96 -1.79 -18.45
C GLU A 50 4.46 -1.97 -17.00
N ARG A 51 4.88 -3.05 -16.33
CA ARG A 51 4.55 -3.29 -14.91
C ARG A 51 5.10 -2.19 -14.02
N HIS A 52 6.37 -1.81 -14.20
CA HIS A 52 6.99 -0.75 -13.41
C HIS A 52 6.24 0.57 -13.57
N GLN A 53 5.87 0.94 -14.81
CA GLN A 53 5.09 2.15 -15.07
C GLN A 53 3.71 2.09 -14.42
N LYS A 54 2.97 0.98 -14.61
CA LYS A 54 1.64 0.77 -14.01
C LYS A 54 1.67 0.89 -12.48
N LEU A 55 2.62 0.21 -11.83
CA LEU A 55 2.70 0.19 -10.37
C LEU A 55 3.21 1.53 -9.81
N GLN A 56 4.10 2.22 -10.51
CA GLN A 56 4.49 3.57 -10.12
C GLN A 56 3.31 4.53 -10.18
N GLU A 57 2.51 4.48 -11.25
CA GLU A 57 1.32 5.30 -11.38
C GLU A 57 0.31 4.98 -10.27
N GLN A 58 -0.08 3.71 -10.11
CA GLN A 58 -1.15 3.33 -9.19
C GLN A 58 -0.77 3.34 -7.71
N LEU A 59 0.50 3.06 -7.35
CA LEU A 59 0.90 2.97 -5.94
C LEU A 59 1.63 4.21 -5.43
N ILE A 60 2.17 5.05 -6.31
CA ILE A 60 2.98 6.20 -5.91
C ILE A 60 2.32 7.51 -6.35
N ASP A 61 1.99 7.65 -7.63
CA ASP A 61 1.51 8.93 -8.17
C ASP A 61 0.02 9.16 -7.85
N GLU A 62 -0.80 8.11 -7.93
CA GLU A 62 -2.26 8.15 -7.82
C GLU A 62 -2.85 7.13 -6.84
N LEU A 63 -2.17 6.87 -5.72
CA LEU A 63 -2.60 5.87 -4.72
C LEU A 63 -3.99 6.14 -4.15
N ASP A 64 -4.28 7.39 -3.81
CA ASP A 64 -5.58 7.84 -3.29
C ASP A 64 -6.72 7.47 -4.26
N LYS A 65 -6.55 7.81 -5.54
CA LYS A 65 -7.52 7.47 -6.58
C LYS A 65 -7.64 5.97 -6.80
N SER A 66 -6.50 5.28 -6.86
CA SER A 66 -6.46 3.83 -7.08
C SER A 66 -7.22 3.10 -5.97
N LEU A 67 -7.08 3.52 -4.71
CA LEU A 67 -7.83 2.97 -3.57
C LEU A 67 -9.32 3.34 -3.59
N LEU A 68 -9.66 4.53 -4.10
CA LEU A 68 -11.05 4.99 -4.20
C LEU A 68 -11.84 4.16 -5.22
N GLU A 69 -11.19 3.77 -6.32
CA GLU A 69 -11.77 2.93 -7.38
C GLU A 69 -12.00 1.48 -6.94
N GLN A 70 -11.28 1.00 -5.92
CA GLN A 70 -11.49 -0.33 -5.40
C GLN A 70 -12.81 -0.46 -4.63
N SER A 71 -13.45 -1.61 -4.76
CA SER A 71 -14.55 -1.97 -3.87
C SER A 71 -14.05 -2.16 -2.43
N GLY A 72 -14.94 -2.05 -1.44
CA GLY A 72 -14.59 -2.27 -0.03
C GLY A 72 -15.14 -1.18 0.88
N ASN A 73 -15.48 -1.59 2.11
CA ASN A 73 -15.99 -0.73 3.17
C ASN A 73 -14.87 -0.13 4.02
N THR A 74 -13.68 -0.73 3.99
CA THR A 74 -12.50 -0.25 4.72
C THR A 74 -11.34 0.03 3.78
N ILE A 75 -10.38 0.81 4.26
CA ILE A 75 -9.16 1.07 3.51
C ILE A 75 -8.30 -0.19 3.35
N GLU A 76 -8.34 -1.10 4.34
CA GLU A 76 -7.65 -2.39 4.26
C GLU A 76 -8.25 -3.28 3.17
N GLU A 77 -9.58 -3.34 3.05
CA GLU A 77 -10.25 -4.09 1.98
C GLU A 77 -9.90 -3.53 0.60
N ARG A 78 -9.90 -2.20 0.46
CA ARG A 78 -9.53 -1.50 -0.77
C ARG A 78 -8.08 -1.75 -1.17
N TRP A 79 -7.16 -1.64 -0.22
CA TRP A 79 -5.76 -1.97 -0.44
C TRP A 79 -5.59 -3.42 -0.88
N ASN A 80 -6.23 -4.36 -0.17
CA ASN A 80 -6.12 -5.78 -0.49
C ASN A 80 -6.69 -6.08 -1.89
N ASN A 81 -7.79 -5.43 -2.29
CA ASN A 81 -8.35 -5.51 -3.65
C ASN A 81 -7.37 -4.98 -4.70
N LEU A 82 -6.72 -3.84 -4.42
CA LEU A 82 -5.69 -3.29 -5.30
C LEU A 82 -4.49 -4.24 -5.44
N MET A 83 -4.05 -4.87 -4.35
CA MET A 83 -2.96 -5.84 -4.38
C MET A 83 -3.27 -7.09 -5.22
N ASP A 84 -4.53 -7.55 -5.20
CA ASP A 84 -5.00 -8.63 -6.06
C ASP A 84 -5.05 -8.20 -7.53
N GLU A 85 -5.60 -7.02 -7.82
CA GLU A 85 -5.66 -6.49 -9.20
C GLU A 85 -4.26 -6.32 -9.82
N LEU A 86 -3.30 -5.91 -9.00
CA LEU A 86 -1.90 -5.73 -9.41
C LEU A 86 -1.07 -7.02 -9.37
N ASP A 87 -1.66 -8.12 -8.92
CA ASP A 87 -1.01 -9.41 -8.73
C ASP A 87 0.28 -9.26 -7.90
N CYS A 88 0.26 -8.44 -6.85
CA CYS A 88 1.48 -8.10 -6.10
C CYS A 88 2.03 -9.28 -5.30
N GLN A 89 1.16 -10.12 -4.72
CA GLN A 89 1.59 -11.21 -3.84
C GLN A 89 2.38 -12.29 -4.59
N SER A 90 2.10 -12.53 -5.88
CA SER A 90 2.84 -13.52 -6.67
C SER A 90 4.29 -13.10 -6.96
N HIS A 91 4.60 -11.82 -6.78
CA HIS A 91 5.90 -11.20 -7.00
C HIS A 91 6.59 -10.75 -5.71
N ALA A 92 6.00 -11.03 -4.56
CA ALA A 92 6.52 -10.69 -3.24
C ALA A 92 6.85 -11.97 -2.45
N ASP A 93 8.04 -12.01 -1.84
CA ASP A 93 8.39 -13.06 -0.89
C ASP A 93 7.70 -12.83 0.46
N ASN A 94 7.46 -11.56 0.79
CA ASN A 94 6.74 -11.11 1.97
C ASN A 94 5.23 -10.93 1.69
N GLY A 95 4.43 -10.78 2.75
CA GLY A 95 2.99 -10.54 2.63
C GLY A 95 2.66 -9.12 2.14
N VAL A 96 1.66 -8.98 1.26
CA VAL A 96 1.20 -7.67 0.78
C VAL A 96 -0.17 -7.27 1.32
N TYR A 97 -0.92 -8.20 1.91
CA TYR A 97 -2.28 -7.96 2.36
C TYR A 97 -2.31 -7.44 3.78
N LEU A 98 -3.05 -6.37 4.02
CA LEU A 98 -3.30 -5.79 5.33
C LEU A 98 -4.29 -6.66 6.13
N ILE A 99 -3.92 -7.01 7.35
CA ILE A 99 -4.89 -7.52 8.35
C ILE A 99 -5.86 -6.40 8.76
N PRO A 100 -7.09 -6.75 9.23
CA PRO A 100 -8.04 -5.77 9.74
C PRO A 100 -7.43 -4.85 10.80
N TRP A 101 -7.79 -3.58 10.78
CA TRP A 101 -7.25 -2.60 11.74
C TRP A 101 -7.51 -2.96 13.20
N SER A 102 -8.66 -3.57 13.50
CA SER A 102 -8.98 -4.04 14.85
C SER A 102 -8.03 -5.11 15.39
N GLU A 103 -7.27 -5.75 14.51
CA GLU A 103 -6.28 -6.78 14.82
C GLU A 103 -4.84 -6.24 14.73
N HIS A 104 -4.65 -4.99 14.28
CA HIS A 104 -3.35 -4.35 14.18
C HIS A 104 -2.94 -3.73 15.52
N GLU A 105 -1.71 -4.00 15.96
CA GLU A 105 -1.13 -3.38 17.15
C GLU A 105 -0.57 -2.00 16.77
N ALA A 106 -1.27 -0.94 17.20
CA ALA A 106 -0.96 0.45 16.82
C ALA A 106 0.46 0.92 17.22
N ASP A 107 1.10 0.26 18.19
CA ASP A 107 2.44 0.61 18.67
C ASP A 107 3.57 0.07 17.77
N ASP A 108 3.28 -0.82 16.81
CA ASP A 108 4.28 -1.38 15.88
C ASP A 108 4.23 -0.71 14.50
N TRP A 109 4.73 0.52 14.46
CA TRP A 109 4.88 1.33 13.24
C TRP A 109 5.91 0.77 12.25
N GLN A 110 6.76 -0.17 12.66
CA GLN A 110 7.71 -0.85 11.77
C GLN A 110 7.10 -2.07 11.09
N ASN A 111 6.02 -2.61 11.66
CA ASN A 111 5.27 -3.72 11.08
C ASN A 111 3.86 -3.27 10.65
N PRO A 112 3.63 -3.12 9.34
CA PRO A 112 2.32 -2.76 8.81
C PRO A 112 1.28 -3.88 8.94
N GLY A 113 1.53 -4.98 9.66
CA GLY A 113 0.55 -6.05 9.88
C GLY A 113 0.11 -6.66 8.56
N VAL A 114 1.06 -7.31 7.87
CA VAL A 114 0.81 -7.96 6.59
C VAL A 114 0.74 -9.47 6.68
N THR A 115 -0.04 -10.07 5.78
CA THR A 115 -0.15 -11.50 5.57
C THR A 115 0.04 -11.83 4.09
N SER A 116 0.59 -13.01 3.80
CA SER A 116 0.76 -13.53 2.43
C SER A 116 -0.52 -14.14 1.86
N SER A 117 -1.57 -14.26 2.66
CA SER A 117 -2.87 -14.79 2.26
C SER A 117 -3.97 -13.82 2.64
N ARG A 118 -4.95 -13.67 1.74
CA ARG A 118 -6.12 -12.82 1.94
C ARG A 118 -6.82 -13.12 3.28
N PRO A 119 -6.95 -12.12 4.17
CA PRO A 119 -7.78 -12.22 5.36
C PRO A 119 -9.27 -12.08 5.04
#